data_AF-A0A143PKA9-F1
#
_entry.id   AF-A0A143PKA9-F1
#
_cell.length_a   1.000
_cell.length_b   1.000
_cell.length_c   1.000
_cell.angle_alpha   90.00
_cell.angle_beta   90.00
_cell.angle_gamma   90.00
#
_symmetry.space_group_name_H-M   'P 1'
#
loop_
_entity.id
_entity.type
_entity.pdbx_description
1 polymer ?
#
loop_
_entity_poly.entity_id
_entity_poly.type
_entity_poly.pdbx_seq_one_letter_code
_entity_poly.pdbx_strand_id
1 'polypeptide(L)' 'MQYVPPEGTFRIDILTRLGEAFAFEDLEQTRVDVDEALTVTVASARTLYRMKRNTVRLKDRADAALLRERFGLHEED' A
#
# COMPACT_ATOMS: atom_id res chain seq x y z
N MET A 1 9.36 -10.43 -7.03
CA MET A 1 10.43 -10.12 -7.99
C MET A 1 10.61 -8.62 -8.02
N GLN A 2 11.84 -8.11 -8.04
CA GLN A 2 12.07 -6.67 -8.20
C GLN A 2 12.55 -6.40 -9.62
N TYR A 3 11.86 -5.51 -10.32
CA TYR A 3 12.30 -4.95 -11.58
C TYR A 3 13.18 -3.73 -11.29
N VAL A 4 14.40 -3.76 -11.83
CA VAL A 4 15.36 -2.66 -11.81
C VAL A 4 15.63 -2.26 -13.26
N PRO A 5 15.42 -0.99 -13.63
CA PRO A 5 15.62 -0.56 -15.00
C PRO A 5 17.12 -0.54 -15.35
N PRO A 6 17.48 -0.76 -16.62
CA PRO A 6 18.87 -0.66 -17.08
C PRO A 6 19.49 0.73 -16.84
N GLU A 7 18.64 1.77 -16.90
CA GLU A 7 19.01 3.17 -16.67
C GLU A 7 18.03 3.82 -15.69
N GLY A 8 18.53 4.72 -14.84
CA GLY A 8 17.73 5.42 -13.82
C GLY A 8 17.61 4.67 -12.48
N THR A 9 16.81 5.23 -11.57
CA THR A 9 16.72 4.77 -10.17
C THR A 9 15.35 4.22 -9.77
N PHE A 10 14.37 4.25 -10.67
CA PHE A 10 12.99 3.87 -10.39
C PHE A 10 12.82 2.34 -10.36
N ARG A 11 12.70 1.76 -9.16
CA ARG A 11 12.55 0.31 -8.95
C ARG A 11 11.08 -0.05 -8.75
N ILE A 12 10.66 -1.18 -9.30
CA ILE A 12 9.29 -1.69 -9.16
C ILE A 12 9.34 -3.05 -8.49
N ASP A 13 8.64 -3.21 -7.37
CA ASP A 13 8.43 -4.51 -6.75
C ASP A 13 7.17 -5.15 -7.34
N ILE A 14 7.35 -6.30 -8.01
CA ILE A 14 6.28 -7.11 -8.58
C ILE A 14 6.04 -8.31 -7.68
N LEU A 15 4.83 -8.41 -7.14
CA LEU A 15 4.40 -9.46 -6.22
C LEU A 15 3.27 -10.27 -6.87
N THR A 16 3.37 -11.60 -6.79
CA THR A 16 2.30 -12.51 -7.24
C THR A 16 1.44 -13.03 -6.08
N ARG A 17 1.85 -12.76 -4.84
CA ARG A 17 1.12 -13.10 -3.60
C ARG A 17 1.47 -12.09 -2.50
N LEU A 18 0.51 -11.78 -1.64
CA LEU A 18 0.65 -10.82 -0.54
C LEU A 18 0.97 -11.48 0.81
N GLY A 19 0.91 -12.81 0.88
CA GLY A 19 1.08 -13.62 2.08
C GLY A 19 -0.16 -14.46 2.33
N GLU A 20 -0.43 -14.74 3.60
CA GLU A 20 -1.61 -15.51 4.05
C GLU A 20 -2.64 -14.64 4.78
N ALA A 21 -2.24 -13.45 5.25
CA ALA A 21 -3.12 -12.53 5.97
C ALA A 21 -4.09 -11.75 5.05
N PHE A 22 -3.75 -11.63 3.77
CA PHE A 22 -4.55 -10.92 2.76
C PHE A 22 -4.41 -11.61 1.41
N ALA A 23 -5.53 -11.76 0.71
CA ALA A 23 -5.62 -12.05 -0.71
C ALA A 23 -5.79 -10.75 -1.52
N PHE A 24 -5.69 -10.83 -2.86
CA PHE A 24 -5.84 -9.65 -3.71
C PHE A 24 -7.28 -9.11 -3.67
N GLU A 25 -8.24 -10.01 -3.51
CA GLU A 25 -9.67 -9.76 -3.45
C GLU A 25 -10.09 -9.04 -2.15
N ASP A 26 -9.28 -9.14 -1.09
CA ASP A 26 -9.53 -8.47 0.20
C ASP A 26 -9.15 -6.99 0.18
N LEU A 27 -8.46 -6.55 -0.87
CA LEU A 27 -7.96 -5.18 -0.99
C LEU A 27 -9.07 -4.26 -1.48
N GLU A 28 -9.52 -3.36 -0.61
CA GLU A 28 -10.33 -2.23 -1.05
C GLU A 28 -9.46 -1.29 -1.88
N GLN A 29 -9.97 -0.90 -3.05
CA GLN A 29 -9.25 -0.09 -4.02
C GLN A 29 -9.88 1.28 -4.18
N THR A 30 -9.07 2.27 -4.50
CA THR A 30 -9.51 3.60 -4.92
C THR A 30 -8.76 4.03 -6.19
N ARG A 31 -9.38 4.89 -6.98
CA ARG A 31 -8.78 5.47 -8.18
C ARG A 31 -8.26 6.86 -7.83
N VAL A 32 -7.01 7.13 -8.20
CA VAL A 32 -6.34 8.40 -7.93
C VAL A 32 -5.77 8.94 -9.23
N ASP A 33 -6.08 10.20 -9.52
CA ASP A 33 -5.49 10.94 -10.62
C ASP A 33 -4.10 11.43 -10.19
N VAL A 34 -3.07 10.95 -10.89
CA VAL A 34 -1.66 11.30 -10.62
C VAL A 34 -1.24 12.51 -11.44
N ASP A 35 -1.80 12.65 -12.64
CA ASP A 35 -1.70 13.81 -13.53
C ASP A 35 -2.99 13.92 -14.36
N GLU A 36 -3.03 14.85 -15.31
CA GLU A 36 -4.19 15.14 -16.16
C GLU A 36 -4.63 13.96 -17.04
N ALA A 37 -3.75 13.00 -17.33
CA ALA A 37 -4.01 11.90 -18.27
C ALA A 37 -3.92 10.51 -17.62
N LEU A 38 -3.44 10.41 -16.38
CA LEU A 38 -3.14 9.16 -15.71
C LEU A 38 -3.94 8.99 -14.40
N THR A 39 -4.92 8.10 -14.47
CA THR A 39 -5.61 7.55 -13.30
C THR A 39 -5.08 6.17 -12.96
N VAL A 40 -4.59 6.00 -11.74
CA VAL A 40 -4.10 4.70 -11.23
C VAL A 40 -5.05 4.12 -10.18
N THR A 41 -5.06 2.80 -10.08
CA THR A 41 -5.78 2.09 -9.02
C THR A 41 -4.81 1.75 -7.90
N VAL A 42 -5.13 2.16 -6.69
CA VAL A 42 -4.31 1.94 -5.49
C VAL A 42 -5.14 1.31 -4.38
N ALA A 43 -4.49 0.62 -3.45
CA ALA A 43 -5.17 0.18 -2.23
C ALA A 43 -5.62 1.40 -1.42
N SER A 44 -6.80 1.30 -0.81
CA SER A 44 -7.36 2.34 0.06
C SER A 44 -6.43 2.59 1.26
N ALA A 45 -6.49 3.79 1.84
CA ALA A 45 -5.74 4.11 3.05
C ALA A 45 -6.05 3.14 4.21
N ARG A 46 -7.32 2.73 4.33
CA ARG A 46 -7.77 1.70 5.28
C ARG A 46 -7.09 0.36 5.03
N THR A 47 -7.09 -0.13 3.79
CA THR A 47 -6.40 -1.38 3.42
C THR A 47 -4.92 -1.32 3.77
N LEU A 48 -4.23 -0.24 3.39
CA LEU A 48 -2.81 -0.06 3.69
C LEU A 48 -2.53 -0.03 5.21
N TYR A 49 -3.39 0.61 6.00
CA TYR A 49 -3.28 0.63 7.46
C TYR A 49 -3.39 -0.78 8.04
N ARG A 50 -4.42 -1.54 7.66
CA ARG A 50 -4.61 -2.93 8.11
C ARG A 50 -3.41 -3.82 7.77
N MET A 51 -2.85 -3.67 6.57
CA MET A 51 -1.68 -4.43 6.13
C MET A 51 -0.42 -4.09 6.93
N LYS A 52 -0.25 -2.83 7.34
CA LYS A 52 1.00 -2.33 7.95
C LYS A 52 1.04 -2.39 9.47
N ARG A 53 -0.10 -2.20 10.16
CA ARG A 53 -0.18 -2.03 11.63
C ARG A 53 0.42 -3.19 12.44
N ASN A 54 0.27 -4.42 11.97
CA ASN A 54 0.64 -5.63 12.71
C ASN A 54 1.92 -6.30 12.20
N THR A 55 2.73 -5.58 11.42
CA THR A 55 3.99 -6.12 10.88
C THR A 55 5.13 -6.04 11.89
N VAL A 56 6.18 -6.83 11.69
CA VAL A 56 7.43 -6.78 12.49
C VAL A 56 8.38 -5.67 12.05
N ARG A 57 8.18 -5.09 10.87
CA ARG A 57 9.04 -4.04 10.32
C ARG A 57 8.71 -2.70 10.98
N LEU A 58 9.69 -2.09 11.65
CA LEU A 58 9.50 -0.80 12.34
C LEU A 58 9.00 0.31 11.41
N LYS A 59 9.49 0.34 10.17
CA LYS A 59 9.04 1.31 9.16
C LYS A 59 7.54 1.18 8.86
N ASP A 60 7.05 -0.05 8.71
CA ASP A 60 5.62 -0.28 8.43
C ASP A 60 4.74 0.16 9.61
N ARG A 61 5.21 0.03 10.86
CA ARG A 61 4.50 0.58 12.02
C ARG A 61 4.43 2.11 12.01
N ALA A 62 5.52 2.77 11.61
CA ALA A 62 5.53 4.23 11.46
C ALA A 62 4.58 4.69 10.34
N ASP A 63 4.59 3.99 9.19
CA ASP A 63 3.65 4.25 8.09
C ASP A 63 2.19 4.07 8.54
N ALA A 64 1.89 3.03 9.32
CA ALA A 64 0.55 2.79 9.86
C ALA A 64 0.09 3.91 10.79
N ALA A 65 0.99 4.42 11.66
CA ALA A 65 0.68 5.56 12.52
C ALA A 65 0.36 6.83 11.71
N LEU A 66 1.14 7.10 10.66
CA LEU A 66 0.90 8.23 9.77
C LEU A 66 -0.43 8.11 9.00
N LEU A 67 -0.74 6.91 8.50
CA LEU A 67 -2.03 6.64 7.84
C LEU A 67 -3.19 6.88 8.81
N ARG A 68 -3.06 6.41 10.06
CA ARG A 68 -4.06 6.59 11.10
C ARG A 68 -4.34 8.07 11.38
N GLU A 69 -3.29 8.86 11.58
CA GLU A 69 -3.39 10.29 11.85
C GLU A 69 -3.98 11.05 10.67
N ARG A 70 -3.45 10.80 9.46
CA ARG A 70 -3.85 11.56 8.26
C ARG A 70 -5.27 11.27 7.80
N PHE A 71 -5.76 10.05 8.00
CA PHE A 71 -7.07 9.61 7.51
C PHE A 71 -8.10 9.34 8.61
N GLY A 72 -7.75 9.59 9.89
CA GLY A 72 -8.66 9.39 11.02
C GLY A 72 -9.12 7.95 11.19
N LEU A 73 -8.24 6.98 10.96
CA LEU A 73 -8.60 5.55 10.99
C LEU A 73 -8.62 5.02 12.43
N HIS A 74 -9.56 4.15 12.76
CA HIS A 74 -9.66 3.47 14.05
C HIS A 74 -9.49 1.96 13.91
N GLU A 75 -9.27 1.26 15.04
CA GLU A 75 -9.05 -0.20 14.99
C GLU A 75 -10.29 -1.01 14.64
N GLU A 76 -11.48 -0.40 14.76
CA GLU A 76 -12.81 -0.99 14.52
C GLU A 76 -13.36 -0.71 13.10
N ASP A 77 -12.59 -0.06 12.22
CA ASP A 77 -12.98 0.29 10.84
C ASP A 77 -12.76 -0.83 9.79
#